data_AF-A0A0D9R1D3-F1
#
_entry.id   AF-A0A0D9R1D3-F1
#
_cell.length_a   1.000
_cell.length_b   1.000
_cell.length_c   1.000
_cell.angle_alpha   90.00
_cell.angle_beta   90.00
_cell.angle_gamma   90.00
#
_symmetry.space_group_name_H-M   'P 1'
#
loop_
_entity.id
_entity.type
_entity.pdbx_description
1 polymer ?
#
loop_
_entity_poly.entity_id
_entity_poly.type
_entity_poly.pdbx_seq_one_letter_code
_entity_poly.pdbx_strand_id
1 'polypeptide(L)'
;DHCLKSCSAHSYIRKNWLGSIVFPFSALLQQSEFLDQTEVLQRAQIFKKNCKAMFPNRRIITTVFNDEGIQFLVTRYIKALNPPQQLLDIFLHNSNATFDLIARFVSLIPFMPNTPDENDGSDIWMTSERCISLAIGNKEEHAILLCNFFLYFGKKALVLLGTSVLEGHVAYVVTQETNEYLLWNPSTGQCYKQFDPFCPLKSIDCLFDDRNVWFNIQQNNTPMAVFFDYSKESFWKQLLPKNVQGTKVQSIQPEEIMYFETDKSMVEDLRNRIERTLKSKVMEWRPKHPTHWNRQCTFILRQILPKLEFGIGSFVSSEGDNEFERILQFYWVTGFPIQMPYTDIQSIIDAVYQTGIHSAEFPQTEFALAVYIHPYPNNILSVWVYLASLVPHQ
;
A
#
# COMPACT_ATOMS: atom_id res chain seq x y z
N ASP A 1 34.60 -86.40 -22.41
CA ASP A 1 35.66 -86.09 -23.39
C ASP A 1 35.59 -84.66 -23.91
N HIS A 2 36.66 -83.94 -23.61
CA HIS A 2 37.32 -82.82 -24.32
C HIS A 2 36.60 -81.90 -25.35
N CYS A 3 36.71 -80.60 -25.04
CA CYS A 3 37.21 -79.48 -25.88
C CYS A 3 36.44 -78.86 -27.07
N LEU A 4 36.15 -77.56 -26.88
CA LEU A 4 36.53 -76.35 -27.65
C LEU A 4 35.84 -75.92 -28.96
N LYS A 5 35.28 -74.69 -28.87
CA LYS A 5 35.31 -73.53 -29.80
C LYS A 5 34.81 -73.68 -31.25
N SER A 6 33.79 -72.89 -31.62
CA SER A 6 33.99 -71.68 -32.45
C SER A 6 32.74 -70.79 -32.51
N CYS A 7 32.95 -69.49 -32.69
CA CYS A 7 31.94 -68.44 -32.85
C CYS A 7 31.39 -68.41 -34.28
N SER A 8 30.11 -68.09 -34.46
CA SER A 8 29.69 -67.09 -35.47
C SER A 8 28.27 -66.60 -35.20
N ALA A 9 28.10 -65.30 -35.42
CA ALA A 9 26.93 -64.51 -35.07
C ALA A 9 25.80 -64.68 -36.09
N HIS A 10 24.58 -64.83 -35.59
CA HIS A 10 23.37 -64.46 -36.33
C HIS A 10 22.67 -63.31 -35.60
N SER A 11 22.62 -62.17 -36.29
CA SER A 11 22.03 -60.91 -35.86
C SER A 11 20.50 -61.03 -35.85
N TYR A 12 19.91 -60.85 -34.68
CA TYR A 12 18.47 -60.69 -34.53
C TYR A 12 18.06 -59.27 -34.96
N ILE A 13 17.37 -59.16 -36.10
CA ILE A 13 16.55 -57.97 -36.40
C ILE A 13 15.27 -58.11 -35.58
N ARG A 14 15.12 -57.31 -34.53
CA ARG A 14 13.85 -57.14 -33.82
C ARG A 14 13.30 -55.75 -34.11
N LYS A 15 12.30 -55.68 -35.00
CA LYS A 15 11.42 -54.52 -35.16
C LYS A 15 10.59 -54.39 -33.88
N ASN A 16 10.96 -53.46 -33.00
CA ASN A 16 10.10 -53.03 -31.91
C ASN A 16 9.42 -51.74 -32.34
N TRP A 17 8.14 -51.84 -32.67
CA TRP A 17 7.23 -50.70 -32.70
C TRP A 17 7.20 -50.11 -31.29
N LEU A 18 7.88 -48.98 -31.09
CA LEU A 18 7.65 -48.16 -29.90
C LEU A 18 6.21 -47.65 -30.03
N GLY A 19 5.36 -48.12 -29.10
CA GLY A 19 3.96 -47.71 -29.00
C GLY A 19 3.83 -46.19 -29.00
N SER A 20 2.68 -45.71 -29.46
CA SER A 20 2.35 -44.29 -29.47
C SER A 20 2.49 -43.72 -28.06
N ILE A 21 3.49 -42.87 -27.85
CA ILE A 21 3.59 -42.05 -26.64
C ILE A 21 2.49 -40.99 -26.76
N VAL A 22 1.38 -41.19 -26.06
CA VAL A 22 0.33 -40.18 -25.95
C VAL A 22 0.79 -39.20 -24.88
N PHE A 23 1.38 -38.09 -25.31
CA PHE A 23 1.57 -36.95 -24.42
C PHE A 23 0.20 -36.37 -24.07
N PRO A 24 -0.16 -36.24 -22.79
CA PRO A 24 -1.36 -35.52 -22.42
C PRO A 24 -1.22 -34.09 -22.94
N PHE A 25 -2.27 -33.56 -23.59
CA PHE A 25 -2.26 -32.20 -24.10
C PHE A 25 -1.92 -31.17 -23.02
N SER A 26 -2.29 -31.44 -21.76
CA SER A 26 -1.92 -30.63 -20.59
C SER A 26 -0.42 -30.54 -20.35
N ALA A 27 0.35 -31.61 -20.62
CA ALA A 27 1.81 -31.61 -20.44
C ALA A 27 2.50 -30.78 -21.53
N LEU A 28 1.98 -30.80 -22.76
CA LEU A 28 2.46 -29.95 -23.86
C LEU A 28 2.08 -28.47 -23.63
N LEU A 29 0.86 -28.21 -23.12
CA LEU A 29 0.41 -26.87 -22.76
C LEU A 29 1.27 -26.27 -21.63
N GLN A 30 1.51 -27.05 -20.58
CA GLN A 30 2.42 -26.63 -19.50
C GLN A 30 3.83 -26.39 -20.02
N GLN A 31 4.39 -27.28 -20.84
CA GLN A 31 5.71 -27.06 -21.45
C GLN A 31 5.78 -25.78 -22.28
N SER A 32 4.74 -25.46 -23.06
CA SER A 32 4.68 -24.19 -23.81
C SER A 32 4.58 -22.97 -22.90
N GLU A 33 3.77 -23.03 -21.84
CA GLU A 33 3.66 -21.94 -20.86
C GLU A 33 4.98 -21.71 -20.10
N PHE A 34 5.73 -22.77 -19.78
CA PHE A 34 7.04 -22.68 -19.13
C PHE A 34 8.14 -22.12 -20.06
N LEU A 35 8.14 -22.51 -21.34
CA LEU A 35 9.08 -21.98 -22.34
C LEU A 35 8.85 -20.48 -22.58
N ASP A 36 7.59 -20.07 -22.75
CA ASP A 36 7.22 -18.66 -22.93
C ASP A 36 7.56 -17.82 -21.69
N GLN A 37 7.32 -18.33 -20.48
CA GLN A 37 7.70 -17.62 -19.24
C GLN A 37 9.22 -17.44 -19.13
N THR A 38 10.02 -18.44 -19.50
CA THR A 38 11.48 -18.36 -19.37
C THR A 38 12.07 -17.30 -20.31
N GLU A 39 11.60 -17.21 -21.55
CA GLU A 39 12.05 -16.18 -22.50
C GLU A 39 11.68 -14.77 -22.01
N VAL A 40 10.45 -14.62 -21.52
CA VAL A 40 9.95 -13.33 -21.00
C VAL A 40 10.73 -12.87 -19.77
N LEU A 41 11.09 -13.78 -18.85
CA LEU A 41 11.91 -13.47 -17.69
C LEU A 41 13.35 -13.08 -18.09
N GLN A 42 13.96 -13.78 -19.03
CA GLN A 42 15.28 -13.42 -19.56
C GLN A 42 15.26 -12.03 -20.21
N ARG A 43 14.21 -11.75 -21.00
CA ARG A 43 13.99 -10.41 -21.60
C ARG A 43 13.88 -9.33 -20.53
N ALA A 44 13.15 -9.59 -19.44
CA ALA A 44 12.99 -8.68 -18.31
C ALA A 44 14.32 -8.36 -17.62
N GLN A 45 15.20 -9.35 -17.45
CA GLN A 45 16.54 -9.17 -16.90
C GLN A 45 17.43 -8.34 -17.82
N ILE A 46 17.45 -8.65 -19.12
CA ILE A 46 18.21 -7.89 -20.13
C ILE A 46 17.72 -6.43 -20.18
N PHE A 47 16.40 -6.23 -20.16
CA PHE A 47 15.81 -4.89 -20.14
C PHE A 47 16.22 -4.10 -18.91
N LYS A 48 16.14 -4.69 -17.71
CA LYS A 48 16.58 -4.07 -16.45
C LYS A 48 18.05 -3.64 -16.52
N LYS A 49 18.92 -4.54 -16.99
CA LYS A 49 20.37 -4.28 -17.15
C LYS A 49 20.64 -3.13 -18.11
N ASN A 50 19.98 -3.12 -19.26
CA ASN A 50 20.14 -2.06 -20.27
C ASN A 50 19.65 -0.70 -19.77
N CYS A 51 18.54 -0.67 -19.04
CA CYS A 51 17.99 0.57 -18.46
C CYS A 51 18.91 1.13 -17.37
N LYS A 52 19.43 0.28 -16.48
CA LYS A 52 20.40 0.67 -15.45
C LYS A 52 21.74 1.14 -16.04
N ALA A 53 22.19 0.55 -17.15
CA ALA A 53 23.38 1.03 -17.86
C ALA A 53 23.20 2.46 -18.43
N MET A 54 21.98 2.81 -18.85
CA MET A 54 21.67 4.14 -19.39
C MET A 54 21.42 5.18 -18.29
N PHE A 55 20.72 4.79 -17.21
CA PHE A 55 20.39 5.66 -16.08
C PHE A 55 20.60 4.91 -14.74
N PRO A 56 21.82 4.93 -14.17
CA PRO A 56 22.17 4.11 -13.00
C PRO A 56 21.30 4.39 -11.76
N ASN A 57 20.96 5.66 -11.54
CA ASN A 57 20.25 6.12 -10.34
C ASN A 57 18.72 5.95 -10.42
N ARG A 58 18.17 5.56 -11.58
CA ARG A 58 16.72 5.41 -11.74
C ARG A 58 16.25 4.03 -11.29
N ARG A 59 15.16 3.99 -10.53
CA ARG A 59 14.57 2.74 -10.04
C ARG A 59 13.89 1.98 -11.19
N ILE A 60 14.00 0.66 -11.17
CA ILE A 60 13.32 -0.23 -12.11
C ILE A 60 13.14 -1.62 -11.49
N ILE A 61 11.91 -2.11 -11.52
CA ILE A 61 11.53 -3.47 -11.12
C ILE A 61 10.73 -4.06 -12.28
N THR A 62 11.18 -5.21 -12.78
CA THR A 62 10.57 -5.91 -13.91
C THR A 62 10.02 -7.27 -13.50
N THR A 63 10.73 -7.95 -12.58
CA THR A 63 10.35 -9.24 -12.01
C THR A 63 10.58 -9.23 -10.50
N VAL A 64 9.78 -10.05 -9.80
CA VAL A 64 9.80 -10.25 -8.35
C VAL A 64 9.50 -11.70 -8.02
N PHE A 65 9.84 -12.14 -6.82
CA PHE A 65 9.49 -13.48 -6.34
C PHE A 65 8.19 -13.42 -5.55
N ASN A 66 7.40 -14.49 -5.56
CA ASN A 66 6.33 -14.66 -4.58
C ASN A 66 6.86 -15.33 -3.30
N ASP A 67 5.99 -15.51 -2.32
CA ASP A 67 6.23 -16.22 -1.06
C ASP A 67 6.62 -17.70 -1.23
N GLU A 68 6.34 -18.28 -2.40
CA GLU A 68 6.74 -19.65 -2.77
C GLU A 68 8.10 -19.71 -3.50
N GLY A 69 8.76 -18.56 -3.72
CA GLY A 69 10.05 -18.49 -4.42
C GLY A 69 9.93 -18.64 -5.95
N ILE A 70 8.75 -18.45 -6.52
CA ILE A 70 8.50 -18.41 -7.96
C ILE A 70 8.64 -16.99 -8.47
N GLN A 71 9.43 -16.81 -9.53
CA GLN A 71 9.66 -15.50 -10.14
C GLN A 71 8.56 -15.14 -11.16
N PHE A 72 7.95 -13.97 -10.98
CA PHE A 72 6.92 -13.43 -11.87
C PHE A 72 7.29 -12.06 -12.40
N LEU A 73 6.75 -11.71 -13.57
CA LEU A 73 6.71 -10.32 -14.02
C LEU A 73 5.81 -9.50 -13.08
N VAL A 74 6.21 -8.25 -12.81
CA VAL A 74 5.41 -7.31 -12.00
C VAL A 74 4.01 -7.05 -12.57
N THR A 75 3.86 -7.15 -13.89
CA THR A 75 2.57 -6.97 -14.57
C THR A 75 1.53 -8.00 -14.14
N ARG A 76 1.94 -9.19 -13.68
CA ARG A 76 1.02 -10.24 -13.20
C ARG A 76 0.34 -9.89 -11.88
N TYR A 77 0.86 -8.92 -11.13
CA TYR A 77 0.25 -8.44 -9.89
C TYR A 77 -0.85 -7.40 -10.13
N ILE A 78 -1.01 -6.91 -11.36
CA ILE A 78 -2.02 -5.92 -11.71
C ILE A 78 -3.27 -6.59 -12.25
N LYS A 79 -4.39 -6.39 -11.57
CA LYS A 79 -5.72 -6.91 -11.93
C LYS A 79 -6.78 -6.05 -11.26
N ALA A 80 -7.90 -5.78 -11.92
CA ALA A 80 -9.04 -5.15 -11.27
C ALA A 80 -9.53 -6.03 -10.10
N LEU A 81 -9.56 -5.49 -8.88
CA LEU A 81 -10.01 -6.19 -7.66
C LEU A 81 -10.98 -5.33 -6.87
N ASN A 82 -12.02 -5.95 -6.30
CA ASN A 82 -13.05 -5.28 -5.53
C ASN A 82 -12.48 -4.70 -4.21
N PRO A 83 -12.72 -3.41 -3.91
CA PRO A 83 -12.53 -2.87 -2.55
C PRO A 83 -13.56 -3.43 -1.57
N PRO A 84 -13.38 -3.25 -0.26
CA PRO A 84 -14.40 -3.62 0.71
C PRO A 84 -15.71 -2.85 0.47
N GLN A 85 -16.83 -3.57 0.43
CA GLN A 85 -18.16 -3.00 0.13
C GLN A 85 -18.52 -1.82 1.06
N GLN A 86 -18.12 -1.90 2.32
CA GLN A 86 -18.33 -0.85 3.32
C GLN A 86 -17.77 0.51 2.89
N LEU A 87 -16.70 0.56 2.09
CA LEU A 87 -16.13 1.81 1.56
C LEU A 87 -16.96 2.40 0.42
N LEU A 88 -17.64 1.54 -0.34
CA LEU A 88 -18.46 1.93 -1.48
C LEU A 88 -19.76 2.57 -1.02
N ASP A 89 -20.32 2.06 0.08
CA ASP A 89 -21.63 2.46 0.58
C ASP A 89 -21.63 3.83 1.31
N ILE A 90 -20.46 4.36 1.68
CA ILE A 90 -20.34 5.61 2.46
C ILE A 90 -20.60 6.85 1.59
N PHE A 91 -20.05 6.89 0.37
CA PHE A 91 -20.12 8.06 -0.52
C PHE A 91 -20.79 7.73 -1.87
N LEU A 92 -22.02 7.22 -1.83
CA LEU A 92 -22.78 6.74 -3.00
C LEU A 92 -22.84 7.73 -4.19
N HIS A 93 -22.72 9.03 -3.95
CA HIS A 93 -22.85 10.08 -4.97
C HIS A 93 -21.58 10.92 -5.16
N ASN A 94 -20.48 10.61 -4.47
CA ASN A 94 -19.24 11.38 -4.58
C ASN A 94 -18.05 10.45 -4.83
N SER A 95 -17.75 10.21 -6.11
CA SER A 95 -16.68 9.31 -6.54
C SER A 95 -15.30 9.75 -6.04
N ASN A 96 -15.03 11.07 -5.98
CA ASN A 96 -13.73 11.57 -5.54
C ASN A 96 -13.52 11.28 -4.04
N ALA A 97 -14.56 11.51 -3.23
CA ALA A 97 -14.57 11.14 -1.82
C ALA A 97 -14.36 9.63 -1.61
N THR A 98 -14.96 8.79 -2.46
CA THR A 98 -14.73 7.35 -2.42
C THR A 98 -13.27 7.00 -2.72
N PHE A 99 -12.64 7.64 -3.70
CA PHE A 99 -11.23 7.36 -4.03
C PHE A 99 -10.27 7.82 -2.92
N ASP A 100 -10.52 8.98 -2.32
CA ASP A 100 -9.76 9.47 -1.15
C ASP A 100 -9.90 8.49 0.02
N LEU A 101 -11.11 7.99 0.27
CA LEU A 101 -11.36 6.99 1.32
C LEU A 101 -10.64 5.66 1.04
N ILE A 102 -10.59 5.22 -0.22
CA ILE A 102 -9.90 3.99 -0.61
C ILE A 102 -8.39 4.15 -0.45
N ALA A 103 -7.83 5.27 -0.89
CA ALA A 103 -6.42 5.59 -0.69
C ALA A 103 -6.08 5.63 0.81
N ARG A 104 -6.95 6.25 1.62
CA ARG A 104 -6.83 6.25 3.08
C ARG A 104 -6.86 4.83 3.65
N PHE A 105 -7.81 4.00 3.24
CA PHE A 105 -7.90 2.60 3.69
C PHE A 105 -6.61 1.83 3.42
N VAL A 106 -6.04 1.97 2.22
CA VAL A 106 -4.76 1.34 1.89
C VAL A 106 -3.63 1.85 2.79
N SER A 107 -3.59 3.15 3.09
CA SER A 107 -2.57 3.73 3.99
C SER A 107 -2.66 3.28 5.45
N LEU A 108 -3.78 2.66 5.83
CA LEU A 108 -3.96 2.12 7.18
C LEU A 108 -3.34 0.74 7.34
N ILE A 109 -2.90 0.10 6.25
CA ILE A 109 -2.21 -1.19 6.31
C ILE A 109 -0.76 -0.92 6.76
N PRO A 110 -0.31 -1.52 7.87
CA PRO A 110 1.06 -1.38 8.34
C PRO A 110 2.12 -1.82 7.33
N PHE A 111 3.26 -1.15 7.36
CA PHE A 111 4.44 -1.61 6.63
C PHE A 111 5.09 -2.80 7.32
N MET A 112 5.57 -3.76 6.53
CA MET A 112 6.48 -4.78 7.04
C MET A 112 7.74 -4.10 7.62
N PRO A 113 8.17 -4.43 8.86
CA PRO A 113 9.38 -3.84 9.44
C PRO A 113 10.56 -4.04 8.51
N ASN A 114 11.24 -2.94 8.16
CA ASN A 114 12.27 -2.88 7.13
C ASN A 114 13.23 -4.09 7.18
N THR A 115 13.34 -4.81 6.06
CA THR A 115 14.59 -5.49 5.73
C THR A 115 15.61 -4.41 5.37
N PRO A 116 16.79 -4.39 5.99
CA PRO A 116 17.79 -3.35 5.71
C PRO A 116 18.19 -3.38 4.23
N ASP A 117 18.07 -2.21 3.60
CA ASP A 117 18.61 -1.75 2.31
C ASP A 117 19.09 -2.81 1.30
N GLU A 118 18.25 -3.02 0.28
CA GLU A 118 18.53 -2.70 -1.15
C GLU A 118 19.89 -3.00 -1.79
N ASN A 119 20.67 -3.94 -1.27
CA ASN A 119 21.78 -4.52 -2.01
C ASN A 119 21.62 -6.04 -2.12
N ASP A 120 21.13 -6.45 -3.30
CA ASP A 120 21.28 -7.78 -3.91
C ASP A 120 20.23 -8.86 -3.57
N GLY A 121 19.20 -8.54 -2.76
CA GLY A 121 18.09 -9.44 -2.48
C GLY A 121 16.92 -9.25 -3.44
N SER A 122 16.44 -10.34 -4.04
CA SER A 122 15.20 -10.36 -4.81
C SER A 122 14.00 -9.87 -3.99
N ASP A 123 13.30 -8.83 -4.46
CA ASP A 123 12.05 -8.38 -3.86
C ASP A 123 11.03 -9.52 -3.86
N ILE A 124 10.51 -9.84 -2.67
CA ILE A 124 9.41 -10.79 -2.49
C ILE A 124 8.13 -9.97 -2.36
N TRP A 125 7.17 -10.22 -3.24
CA TRP A 125 5.86 -9.58 -3.21
C TRP A 125 4.76 -10.60 -2.91
N MET A 126 3.77 -10.15 -2.16
CA MET A 126 2.52 -10.86 -1.88
C MET A 126 1.40 -10.38 -2.81
N THR A 127 0.37 -11.20 -2.96
CA THR A 127 -0.87 -10.79 -3.64
C THR A 127 -1.62 -9.75 -2.80
N SER A 128 -2.52 -9.01 -3.46
CA SER A 128 -3.36 -8.00 -2.80
C SER A 128 -4.26 -8.62 -1.72
N GLU A 129 -4.76 -9.85 -1.95
CA GLU A 129 -5.49 -10.62 -0.94
C GLU A 129 -4.62 -10.95 0.27
N ARG A 130 -3.37 -11.38 0.06
CA ARG A 130 -2.46 -11.71 1.16
C ARG A 130 -2.13 -10.47 2.00
N CYS A 131 -1.83 -9.35 1.35
CA CYS A 131 -1.61 -8.04 2.00
C CYS A 131 -2.77 -7.67 2.94
N ILE A 132 -4.02 -7.80 2.48
CA ILE A 132 -5.21 -7.56 3.31
C ILE A 132 -5.39 -8.61 4.40
N SER A 133 -5.21 -9.90 4.07
CA SER A 133 -5.42 -11.00 5.03
C SER A 133 -4.47 -10.95 6.23
N LEU A 134 -3.23 -10.50 6.00
CA LEU A 134 -2.20 -10.38 7.00
C LEU A 134 -2.14 -8.98 7.63
N ALA A 135 -2.89 -8.02 7.08
CA ALA A 135 -2.83 -6.60 7.44
C ALA A 135 -1.38 -6.07 7.47
N ILE A 136 -0.60 -6.39 6.43
CA ILE A 136 0.79 -5.95 6.31
C ILE A 136 1.23 -5.94 4.85
N GLY A 137 2.05 -4.97 4.45
CA GLY A 137 2.64 -4.93 3.11
C GLY A 137 3.87 -4.05 2.99
N ASN A 138 4.52 -4.06 1.81
CA ASN A 138 5.59 -3.13 1.44
C ASN A 138 5.04 -1.99 0.56
N LYS A 139 5.89 -1.00 0.22
CA LYS A 139 5.46 0.18 -0.55
C LYS A 139 4.86 -0.18 -1.91
N GLU A 140 5.43 -1.16 -2.59
CA GLU A 140 4.99 -1.62 -3.90
C GLU A 140 3.67 -2.37 -3.82
N GLU A 141 3.49 -3.22 -2.81
CA GLU A 141 2.26 -3.97 -2.55
C GLU A 141 1.08 -3.04 -2.22
N HIS A 142 1.31 -1.97 -1.45
CA HIS A 142 0.29 -0.94 -1.22
C HIS A 142 -0.09 -0.22 -2.53
N ALA A 143 0.90 0.13 -3.37
CA ALA A 143 0.63 0.75 -4.67
C ALA A 143 -0.12 -0.19 -5.61
N ILE A 144 0.25 -1.47 -5.65
CA ILE A 144 -0.43 -2.51 -6.42
C ILE A 144 -1.87 -2.66 -5.95
N LEU A 145 -2.10 -2.75 -4.63
CA LEU A 145 -3.44 -2.87 -4.06
C LEU A 145 -4.32 -1.68 -4.44
N LEU A 146 -3.81 -0.45 -4.27
CA LEU A 146 -4.55 0.76 -4.65
C LEU A 146 -4.80 0.84 -6.15
N CYS A 147 -3.82 0.46 -6.98
CA CYS A 147 -3.96 0.40 -8.43
C CYS A 147 -5.08 -0.58 -8.82
N ASN A 148 -5.07 -1.77 -8.24
CA ASN A 148 -6.07 -2.81 -8.48
C ASN A 148 -7.49 -2.38 -8.10
N PHE A 149 -7.64 -1.63 -7.00
CA PHE A 149 -8.90 -0.99 -6.63
C PHE A 149 -9.35 0.05 -7.65
N PHE A 150 -8.46 0.94 -8.11
CA PHE A 150 -8.83 1.92 -9.14
C PHE A 150 -9.21 1.28 -10.47
N LEU A 151 -8.53 0.20 -10.86
CA LEU A 151 -8.89 -0.58 -12.05
C LEU A 151 -10.29 -1.20 -11.93
N TYR A 152 -10.73 -1.60 -10.72
CA TYR A 152 -12.10 -2.08 -10.48
C TYR A 152 -13.16 -1.02 -10.78
N PHE A 153 -12.87 0.26 -10.54
CA PHE A 153 -13.73 1.38 -10.96
C PHE A 153 -13.59 1.76 -12.44
N GLY A 154 -12.81 1.00 -13.21
CA GLY A 154 -12.56 1.30 -14.62
C GLY A 154 -11.65 2.51 -14.85
N LYS A 155 -10.93 2.98 -13.82
CA LYS A 155 -9.92 4.05 -13.99
C LYS A 155 -8.74 3.51 -14.79
N LYS A 156 -8.08 4.40 -15.55
CA LYS A 156 -6.75 4.13 -16.12
C LYS A 156 -5.71 4.36 -15.04
N ALA A 157 -5.30 3.30 -14.36
CA ALA A 157 -4.36 3.34 -13.26
C ALA A 157 -3.05 2.62 -13.62
N LEU A 158 -1.92 3.19 -13.20
CA LEU A 158 -0.58 2.63 -13.35
C LEU A 158 0.14 2.71 -12.01
N VAL A 159 0.99 1.74 -11.71
CA VAL A 159 1.94 1.86 -10.60
C VAL A 159 3.16 2.64 -11.08
N LEU A 160 3.61 3.59 -10.27
CA LEU A 160 4.77 4.43 -10.47
C LEU A 160 5.85 4.09 -9.46
N LEU A 161 7.07 3.87 -9.91
CA LEU A 161 8.25 3.72 -9.05
C LEU A 161 9.12 4.97 -9.16
N GLY A 162 9.58 5.44 -8.00
CA GLY A 162 10.35 6.67 -7.91
C GLY A 162 11.08 6.83 -6.58
N THR A 163 11.47 8.08 -6.31
CA THR A 163 12.06 8.49 -5.04
C THR A 163 11.32 9.68 -4.47
N SER A 164 11.17 9.72 -3.16
CA SER A 164 10.61 10.81 -2.35
C SER A 164 11.72 11.42 -1.51
N VAL A 165 11.62 12.72 -1.25
CA VAL A 165 12.59 13.42 -0.37
C VAL A 165 12.52 12.88 1.07
N LEU A 166 11.33 12.50 1.52
CA LEU A 166 11.06 12.09 2.90
C LEU A 166 11.22 10.57 3.11
N GLU A 167 10.80 9.78 2.12
CA GLU A 167 10.60 8.33 2.27
C GLU A 167 11.65 7.47 1.55
N GLY A 168 12.59 8.09 0.81
CA GLY A 168 13.55 7.36 -0.03
C GLY A 168 12.87 6.73 -1.24
N HIS A 169 13.06 5.43 -1.48
CA HIS A 169 12.34 4.72 -2.54
C HIS A 169 10.84 4.62 -2.25
N VAL A 170 10.03 4.88 -3.26
CA VAL A 170 8.57 4.91 -3.15
C VAL A 170 7.88 4.26 -4.34
N ALA A 171 6.63 3.85 -4.12
CA ALA A 171 5.70 3.41 -5.15
C ALA A 171 4.38 4.17 -5.00
N TYR A 172 3.94 4.80 -6.08
CA TYR A 172 2.71 5.62 -6.15
C TYR A 172 1.76 5.00 -7.17
N VAL A 173 0.50 5.46 -7.18
CA VAL A 173 -0.44 5.14 -8.26
C VAL A 173 -0.72 6.39 -9.07
N VAL A 174 -0.65 6.28 -10.39
CA VAL A 174 -0.98 7.36 -11.32
C VAL A 174 -2.33 7.06 -11.93
N THR A 175 -3.28 7.99 -11.81
CA THR A 175 -4.55 7.90 -12.55
C THR A 175 -4.65 9.04 -13.57
N GLN A 176 -5.11 8.70 -14.77
CA GLN A 176 -5.36 9.69 -15.82
C GLN A 176 -6.80 10.23 -15.72
N GLU A 177 -6.94 11.51 -15.45
CA GLU A 177 -8.18 12.27 -15.64
C GLU A 177 -8.16 12.99 -17.00
N THR A 178 -9.26 13.64 -17.39
CA THR A 178 -9.44 14.22 -18.74
C THR A 178 -8.29 15.10 -19.22
N ASN A 179 -7.69 15.91 -18.34
CA ASN A 179 -6.60 16.83 -18.69
C ASN A 179 -5.42 16.81 -17.72
N GLU A 180 -5.44 15.96 -16.68
CA GLU A 180 -4.41 15.94 -15.65
C GLU A 180 -4.10 14.53 -15.16
N TYR A 181 -2.89 14.36 -14.66
CA TYR A 181 -2.46 13.15 -13.97
C TYR A 181 -2.50 13.39 -12.46
N LEU A 182 -3.15 12.48 -11.75
CA LEU A 182 -3.19 12.45 -10.30
C LEU A 182 -2.19 11.42 -9.78
N LEU A 183 -1.44 11.80 -8.75
CA LEU A 183 -0.40 11.02 -8.10
C LEU A 183 -0.88 10.66 -6.69
N TRP A 184 -1.26 9.41 -6.50
CA TRP A 184 -1.75 8.89 -5.23
C TRP A 184 -0.60 8.26 -4.47
N ASN A 185 -0.34 8.71 -3.24
CA ASN A 185 0.60 8.09 -2.33
C ASN A 185 -0.14 7.06 -1.46
N PRO A 186 0.03 5.75 -1.70
CA PRO A 186 -0.64 4.70 -0.93
C PRO A 186 -0.19 4.67 0.53
N SER A 187 1.02 5.15 0.85
CA SER A 187 1.57 5.16 2.20
C SER A 187 0.92 6.19 3.12
N THR A 188 0.35 7.26 2.55
CA THR A 188 -0.25 8.37 3.29
C THR A 188 -1.72 8.59 2.97
N GLY A 189 -2.24 7.93 1.92
CA GLY A 189 -3.60 8.11 1.42
C GLY A 189 -3.82 9.45 0.70
N GLN A 190 -2.77 10.23 0.45
CA GLN A 190 -2.88 11.57 -0.13
C GLN A 190 -2.83 11.54 -1.66
N CYS A 191 -3.62 12.40 -2.29
CA CYS A 191 -3.64 12.62 -3.73
C CYS A 191 -3.01 13.98 -4.07
N TYR A 192 -2.10 13.97 -5.04
CA TYR A 192 -1.42 15.16 -5.53
C TYR A 192 -1.68 15.35 -7.01
N LYS A 193 -1.78 16.60 -7.46
CA LYS A 193 -1.74 16.91 -8.89
C LYS A 193 -0.29 16.87 -9.37
N GLN A 194 -0.07 16.57 -10.65
CA GLN A 194 1.28 16.56 -11.25
C GLN A 194 2.10 17.84 -10.96
N PHE A 195 1.45 19.01 -10.96
CA PHE A 195 2.07 20.32 -10.76
C PHE A 195 1.92 20.84 -9.33
N ASP A 196 1.54 19.99 -8.37
CA ASP A 196 1.41 20.37 -6.98
C ASP A 196 2.80 20.58 -6.34
N PRO A 197 3.14 21.78 -5.84
CA PRO A 197 4.42 22.05 -5.20
C PRO A 197 4.60 21.31 -3.86
N PHE A 198 3.53 20.80 -3.26
CA PHE A 198 3.58 20.05 -2.00
C PHE A 198 3.74 18.54 -2.21
N CYS A 199 3.77 18.07 -3.47
CA CYS A 199 4.04 16.66 -3.74
C CYS A 199 5.47 16.29 -3.30
N PRO A 200 5.65 15.33 -2.37
CA PRO A 200 6.98 14.97 -1.86
C PRO A 200 7.81 14.13 -2.85
N LEU A 201 7.19 13.69 -3.96
CA LEU A 201 7.80 12.88 -5.00
C LEU A 201 8.89 13.68 -5.74
N LYS A 202 10.11 13.15 -5.74
CA LYS A 202 11.29 13.77 -6.37
C LYS A 202 11.55 13.24 -7.77
N SER A 203 11.35 11.94 -7.99
CA SER A 203 11.59 11.31 -9.29
C SER A 203 10.52 10.32 -9.71
N ILE A 204 10.35 10.19 -11.02
CA ILE A 204 9.50 9.23 -11.72
C ILE A 204 10.37 8.41 -12.65
N ASP A 205 10.63 7.17 -12.27
CA ASP A 205 11.65 6.35 -12.93
C ASP A 205 11.05 5.24 -13.79
N CYS A 206 9.97 4.62 -13.31
CA CYS A 206 9.34 3.50 -13.99
C CYS A 206 7.83 3.53 -13.78
N LEU A 207 7.06 3.09 -14.79
CA LEU A 207 5.63 2.84 -14.70
C LEU A 207 5.34 1.38 -15.05
N PHE A 208 4.29 0.77 -14.51
CA PHE A 208 3.79 -0.52 -14.96
C PHE A 208 2.29 -0.69 -14.73
N ASP A 209 1.67 -1.52 -15.57
CA ASP A 209 0.28 -1.97 -15.49
C ASP A 209 0.16 -3.48 -15.76
N ASP A 210 -1.04 -3.97 -16.06
CA ASP A 210 -1.31 -5.38 -16.41
C ASP A 210 -0.68 -5.81 -17.75
N ARG A 211 -0.19 -4.87 -18.56
CA ARG A 211 0.28 -5.11 -19.92
C ARG A 211 1.77 -4.97 -20.07
N ASN A 212 2.39 -3.98 -19.41
CA ASN A 212 3.79 -3.67 -19.66
C ASN A 212 4.49 -2.95 -18.51
N VAL A 213 5.80 -2.83 -18.66
CA VAL A 213 6.68 -1.99 -17.85
C VAL A 213 7.30 -0.94 -18.76
N TRP A 214 7.20 0.32 -18.36
CA TRP A 214 7.75 1.48 -19.06
C TRP A 214 8.83 2.15 -18.21
N PHE A 215 10.04 2.21 -18.75
CA PHE A 215 11.15 2.90 -18.11
C PHE A 215 11.29 4.32 -18.65
N ASN A 216 11.38 5.31 -17.76
CA ASN A 216 11.53 6.69 -18.16
C ASN A 216 12.94 6.92 -18.73
N ILE A 217 13.03 7.38 -19.97
CA ILE A 217 14.30 7.72 -20.65
C ILE A 217 14.44 9.22 -20.95
N GLN A 218 13.51 10.04 -20.47
CA GLN A 218 13.59 11.51 -20.57
C GLN A 218 14.79 12.02 -19.78
N GLN A 219 15.37 13.17 -20.13
CA GLN A 219 16.53 13.71 -19.40
C GLN A 219 16.17 14.07 -17.95
N ASN A 220 15.03 14.72 -17.74
CA ASN A 220 14.50 15.06 -16.44
C ASN A 220 13.44 14.03 -16.01
N ASN A 221 13.51 13.56 -14.76
CA ASN A 221 12.56 12.63 -14.17
C ASN A 221 11.75 13.24 -13.01
N THR A 222 11.83 14.56 -12.79
CA THR A 222 10.98 15.24 -11.80
C THR A 222 9.51 15.26 -12.23
N PRO A 223 8.54 15.09 -11.31
CA PRO A 223 7.12 14.98 -11.68
C PRO A 223 6.58 16.10 -12.57
N MET A 224 6.98 17.35 -12.30
CA MET A 224 6.56 18.51 -13.07
C MET A 224 7.13 18.57 -14.50
N ALA A 225 8.26 17.89 -14.75
CA ALA A 225 8.93 17.91 -16.05
C ALA A 225 8.66 16.65 -16.90
N VAL A 226 8.10 15.61 -16.29
CA VAL A 226 7.85 14.33 -16.95
C VAL A 226 6.61 14.42 -17.82
N PHE A 227 6.77 14.05 -19.09
CA PHE A 227 5.64 13.80 -19.98
C PHE A 227 5.15 12.36 -19.77
N PHE A 228 3.95 12.22 -19.20
CA PHE A 228 3.36 10.92 -18.83
C PHE A 228 2.80 10.10 -20.00
N ASP A 229 2.83 10.62 -21.23
CA ASP A 229 2.37 9.89 -22.41
C ASP A 229 3.30 8.70 -22.72
N TYR A 230 2.99 7.55 -22.10
CA TYR A 230 3.73 6.29 -22.19
C TYR A 230 3.57 5.57 -23.53
N SER A 231 2.78 6.13 -24.46
CA SER A 231 2.73 5.66 -25.85
C SER A 231 3.96 6.10 -26.67
N LYS A 232 4.64 7.17 -26.24
CA LYS A 232 5.83 7.72 -26.91
C LYS A 232 7.10 7.00 -26.48
N GLU A 233 7.61 6.15 -27.37
CA GLU A 233 8.86 5.40 -27.16
C GLU A 233 10.10 6.28 -26.99
N SER A 234 10.05 7.55 -27.42
CA SER A 234 11.10 8.54 -27.18
C SER A 234 11.19 8.99 -25.71
N PHE A 235 10.13 8.81 -24.94
CA PHE A 235 10.05 9.18 -23.52
C PHE A 235 10.04 7.96 -22.61
N TRP A 236 9.40 6.87 -23.06
CA TRP A 236 9.15 5.67 -22.28
C TRP A 236 9.59 4.42 -23.03
N LYS A 237 10.67 3.81 -22.56
CA LYS A 237 11.17 2.56 -23.13
C LYS A 237 10.33 1.39 -22.61
N GLN A 238 9.80 0.57 -23.51
CA GLN A 238 8.90 -0.54 -23.19
C GLN A 238 9.67 -1.85 -23.00
N LEU A 239 9.28 -2.64 -22.00
CA LEU A 239 9.79 -3.99 -21.80
C LEU A 239 9.29 -4.94 -22.90
N LEU A 240 7.97 -5.01 -23.07
CA LEU A 240 7.28 -5.87 -24.03
C LEU A 240 6.88 -5.07 -25.28
N PRO A 241 7.35 -5.43 -26.49
CA PRO A 241 6.94 -4.78 -27.73
C PRO A 241 5.46 -5.02 -28.00
N LYS A 242 4.83 -4.14 -28.78
CA LYS A 242 3.42 -4.23 -29.18
C LYS A 242 3.03 -5.61 -29.78
N ASN A 243 3.99 -6.25 -30.43
CA ASN A 243 3.85 -7.54 -31.11
C ASN A 243 3.67 -8.71 -30.13
N VAL A 244 4.19 -8.56 -28.90
CA VAL A 244 4.21 -9.59 -27.84
C VAL A 244 3.09 -9.34 -26.81
N GLN A 245 2.50 -8.15 -26.78
CA GLN A 245 1.41 -7.76 -25.87
C GLN A 245 0.08 -8.51 -26.12
N GLY A 246 0.00 -9.35 -27.16
CA GLY A 246 -1.24 -10.06 -27.55
C GLY A 246 -1.56 -11.31 -26.71
N THR A 247 -0.60 -11.86 -25.97
CA THR A 247 -0.83 -13.03 -25.12
C THR A 247 -1.25 -12.54 -23.73
N LYS A 248 -2.55 -12.59 -23.41
CA LYS A 248 -3.04 -12.29 -22.06
C LYS A 248 -2.51 -13.35 -21.10
N VAL A 249 -1.38 -13.05 -20.45
CA VAL A 249 -0.86 -13.85 -19.34
C VAL A 249 -1.80 -13.69 -18.16
N GLN A 250 -2.21 -14.80 -17.55
CA GLN A 250 -3.08 -14.76 -16.39
C GLN A 250 -2.39 -14.07 -15.20
N SER A 251 -3.12 -13.14 -14.58
CA SER A 251 -2.70 -12.54 -13.31
C SER A 251 -2.58 -13.62 -12.23
N ILE A 252 -1.71 -13.38 -11.25
CA ILE A 252 -1.62 -14.22 -10.04
C ILE A 252 -2.55 -13.74 -8.93
N GLN A 253 -3.22 -12.60 -9.12
CA GLN A 253 -4.24 -12.10 -8.20
C GLN A 253 -5.50 -12.98 -8.29
N PRO A 254 -6.26 -13.11 -7.18
CA PRO A 254 -7.52 -13.86 -7.19
C PRO A 254 -8.56 -13.19 -8.10
N GLU A 255 -9.71 -13.84 -8.29
CA GLU A 255 -10.84 -13.20 -8.98
C GLU A 255 -11.43 -12.05 -8.17
N GLU A 256 -11.61 -12.27 -6.87
CA GLU A 256 -12.15 -11.28 -5.93
C GLU A 256 -11.43 -11.44 -4.59
N ILE A 257 -11.37 -10.36 -3.81
CA ILE A 257 -10.84 -10.38 -2.45
C ILE A 257 -12.00 -10.60 -1.47
N MET A 258 -11.81 -11.56 -0.57
CA MET A 258 -12.75 -11.84 0.51
C MET A 258 -12.39 -11.03 1.75
N TYR A 259 -13.37 -10.27 2.25
CA TYR A 259 -13.22 -9.40 3.42
C TYR A 259 -13.93 -10.00 4.63
N PHE A 260 -13.32 -9.86 5.81
CA PHE A 260 -13.87 -10.33 7.08
C PHE A 260 -14.14 -9.17 8.03
N GLU A 261 -15.30 -9.18 8.68
CA GLU A 261 -15.64 -8.15 9.66
C GLU A 261 -14.70 -8.21 10.88
N THR A 262 -14.33 -7.03 11.36
CA THR A 262 -13.52 -6.88 12.56
C THR A 262 -14.40 -6.92 13.81
N ASP A 263 -14.00 -7.69 14.82
CA ASP A 263 -14.75 -7.85 16.06
C ASP A 263 -14.80 -6.53 16.85
N LYS A 264 -16.02 -5.98 16.98
CA LYS A 264 -16.29 -4.73 17.68
C LYS A 264 -15.98 -4.80 19.18
N SER A 265 -16.14 -5.97 19.81
CA SER A 265 -15.82 -6.14 21.23
C SER A 265 -14.32 -6.04 21.47
N MET A 266 -13.52 -6.72 20.64
CA MET A 266 -12.06 -6.64 20.69
C MET A 266 -11.55 -5.21 20.48
N VAL A 267 -12.16 -4.47 19.54
CA VAL A 267 -11.83 -3.06 19.27
C VAL A 267 -12.14 -2.16 20.46
N GLU A 268 -13.28 -2.38 21.11
CA GLU A 268 -13.67 -1.64 22.31
C GLU A 268 -12.72 -1.90 23.49
N ASP A 269 -12.33 -3.16 23.71
CA ASP A 269 -11.34 -3.53 24.72
C ASP A 269 -9.96 -2.91 24.43
N LEU A 270 -9.53 -2.93 23.17
CA LEU A 270 -8.28 -2.31 22.72
C LEU A 270 -8.31 -0.79 22.92
N ARG A 271 -9.41 -0.12 22.56
CA ARG A 271 -9.62 1.32 22.79
C ARG A 271 -9.47 1.66 24.27
N ASN A 272 -10.15 0.92 25.14
CA ASN A 272 -10.10 1.11 26.58
C ASN A 272 -8.70 0.89 27.14
N ARG A 273 -7.97 -0.11 26.63
CA ARG A 273 -6.58 -0.37 27.00
C ARG A 273 -5.67 0.79 26.59
N ILE A 274 -5.74 1.25 25.35
CA ILE A 274 -4.93 2.37 24.85
C ILE A 274 -5.22 3.63 25.66
N GLU A 275 -6.49 3.98 25.88
CA GLU A 275 -6.85 5.19 26.65
C GLU A 275 -6.31 5.13 28.09
N ARG A 276 -6.42 3.98 28.77
CA ARG A 276 -5.87 3.79 30.12
C ARG A 276 -4.35 3.91 30.12
N THR A 277 -3.68 3.25 29.19
CA THR A 277 -2.22 3.29 29.08
C THR A 277 -1.70 4.70 28.81
N LEU A 278 -2.33 5.43 27.88
CA LEU A 278 -1.96 6.81 27.58
C LEU A 278 -2.20 7.74 28.77
N LYS A 279 -3.30 7.60 29.52
CA LYS A 279 -3.53 8.38 30.75
C LYS A 279 -2.43 8.16 31.77
N SER A 280 -2.04 6.91 32.00
CA SER A 280 -0.92 6.57 32.89
C SER A 280 0.40 7.17 32.39
N LYS A 281 0.68 7.07 31.09
CA LYS A 281 1.91 7.64 30.49
C LYS A 281 1.99 9.16 30.62
N VAL A 282 0.88 9.88 30.40
CA VAL A 282 0.83 11.34 30.59
C VAL A 282 1.10 11.73 32.05
N MET A 283 0.64 10.93 33.02
CA MET A 283 0.99 11.14 34.44
C MET A 283 2.47 10.87 34.70
N GLU A 284 3.02 9.79 34.14
CA GLU A 284 4.46 9.45 34.26
C GLU A 284 5.37 10.53 33.66
N TRP A 285 4.97 11.14 32.54
CA TRP A 285 5.72 12.21 31.88
C TRP A 285 5.70 13.54 32.66
N ARG A 286 4.78 13.70 33.62
CA ARG A 286 4.59 14.91 34.43
C ARG A 286 4.84 14.65 35.93
N PRO A 287 6.01 14.18 36.36
CA PRO A 287 6.24 13.78 37.76
C PRO A 287 6.14 14.94 38.76
N LYS A 288 6.27 16.20 38.30
CA LYS A 288 6.27 17.40 39.15
C LYS A 288 4.90 18.03 39.35
N HIS A 289 3.90 17.67 38.55
CA HIS A 289 2.59 18.32 38.55
C HIS A 289 1.47 17.29 38.51
N PRO A 290 0.40 17.45 39.32
CA PRO A 290 -0.77 16.58 39.20
C PRO A 290 -1.41 16.75 37.81
N THR A 291 -1.85 15.64 37.23
CA THR A 291 -2.59 15.64 35.95
C THR A 291 -4.08 15.58 36.24
N HIS A 292 -4.78 16.70 36.09
CA HIS A 292 -6.23 16.78 36.24
C HIS A 292 -6.92 16.49 34.91
N TRP A 293 -7.83 15.50 34.89
CA TRP A 293 -8.58 15.15 33.68
C TRP A 293 -9.93 15.88 33.62
N ASN A 294 -10.09 16.76 32.63
CA ASN A 294 -11.34 17.44 32.35
C ASN A 294 -12.34 16.46 31.70
N ARG A 295 -13.37 16.07 32.46
CA ARG A 295 -14.36 15.07 32.04
C ARG A 295 -15.28 15.59 30.92
N GLN A 296 -15.64 16.86 30.96
CA GLN A 296 -16.55 17.46 29.98
C GLN A 296 -15.87 17.55 28.61
N CYS A 297 -14.65 18.09 28.56
CA CYS A 297 -13.87 18.12 27.33
C CYS A 297 -13.61 16.70 26.81
N THR A 298 -13.19 15.76 27.68
CA THR A 298 -13.00 14.36 27.29
C THR A 298 -14.24 13.75 26.63
N PHE A 299 -15.45 14.03 27.15
CA PHE A 299 -16.70 13.56 26.56
C PHE A 299 -16.92 14.14 25.16
N ILE A 300 -16.71 15.44 24.98
CA ILE A 300 -16.86 16.12 23.68
C ILE A 300 -15.86 15.56 22.67
N LEU A 301 -14.58 15.40 23.05
CA LEU A 301 -13.55 14.83 22.18
C LEU A 301 -13.95 13.44 21.68
N ARG A 302 -14.55 12.59 22.53
CA ARG A 302 -15.06 11.27 22.13
C ARG A 302 -16.18 11.32 21.09
N GLN A 303 -16.97 12.39 21.06
CA GLN A 303 -18.02 12.60 20.04
C GLN A 303 -17.47 13.14 18.72
N ILE A 304 -16.36 13.89 18.78
CA ILE A 304 -15.71 14.47 17.60
C ILE A 304 -14.94 13.41 16.82
N LEU A 305 -14.14 12.58 17.49
CA LEU A 305 -13.22 11.65 16.82
C LEU A 305 -13.87 10.75 15.74
N PRO A 306 -15.05 10.12 15.96
CA PRO A 306 -15.69 9.31 14.92
C PRO A 306 -16.06 10.09 13.66
N LYS A 307 -16.36 11.39 13.79
CA LYS A 307 -16.75 12.25 12.66
C LYS A 307 -15.55 12.60 11.78
N LEU A 308 -14.34 12.60 12.35
CA LEU A 308 -13.10 12.92 11.63
C LEU A 308 -12.63 11.78 10.70
N GLU A 309 -13.08 10.54 10.94
CA GLU A 309 -12.73 9.40 10.08
C GLU A 309 -13.25 9.59 8.64
N PHE A 310 -14.47 10.10 8.50
CA PHE A 310 -15.13 10.31 7.21
C PHE A 310 -15.18 11.79 6.78
N GLY A 311 -14.66 12.68 7.62
CA GLY A 311 -14.74 14.12 7.44
C GLY A 311 -13.82 14.64 6.35
N ILE A 312 -14.32 14.68 5.12
CA ILE A 312 -13.83 15.59 4.07
C ILE A 312 -14.22 17.01 4.50
N GLY A 313 -13.27 17.72 5.13
CA GLY A 313 -13.17 19.19 5.13
C GLY A 313 -14.35 20.03 5.66
N SER A 314 -15.44 19.44 6.13
CA SER A 314 -16.63 20.18 6.52
C SER A 314 -17.02 19.82 7.94
N PHE A 315 -16.52 20.62 8.88
CA PHE A 315 -17.17 20.85 10.17
C PHE A 315 -18.56 21.47 9.90
N VAL A 316 -19.52 20.67 9.43
CA VAL A 316 -20.92 21.08 9.34
C VAL A 316 -21.52 20.84 10.71
N SER A 317 -21.51 21.90 11.51
CA SER A 317 -22.46 22.22 12.59
C SER A 317 -23.26 21.02 13.11
N SER A 318 -22.64 20.26 14.00
CA SER A 318 -23.35 19.29 14.84
C SER A 318 -23.45 19.84 16.26
N GLU A 319 -24.40 19.35 17.06
CA GLU A 319 -24.60 19.81 18.45
C GLU A 319 -23.33 19.76 19.32
N GLY A 320 -22.36 18.90 18.99
CA GLY A 320 -21.06 18.83 19.65
C GLY A 320 -20.14 20.05 19.39
N ASP A 321 -20.33 20.77 18.30
CA ASP A 321 -19.57 22.00 18.00
C ASP A 321 -19.99 23.12 18.94
N ASN A 322 -21.28 23.23 19.26
CA ASN A 322 -21.79 24.18 20.26
C ASN A 322 -21.24 23.89 21.66
N GLU A 323 -21.05 22.62 22.03
CA GLU A 323 -20.46 22.26 23.33
C GLU A 323 -18.95 22.52 23.36
N PHE A 324 -18.24 22.25 22.26
CA PHE A 324 -16.81 22.54 22.17
C PHE A 324 -16.54 24.05 22.19
N GLU A 325 -17.33 24.83 21.44
CA GLU A 325 -17.29 26.30 21.47
C GLU A 325 -17.55 26.85 22.89
N ARG A 326 -18.45 26.24 23.66
CA ARG A 326 -18.66 26.62 25.07
C ARG A 326 -17.40 26.38 25.91
N ILE A 327 -16.67 25.28 25.71
CA ILE A 327 -15.41 25.07 26.43
C ILE A 327 -14.37 26.14 26.03
N LEU A 328 -14.30 26.47 24.75
CA LEU A 328 -13.40 27.51 24.23
C LEU A 328 -13.70 28.92 24.80
N GLN A 329 -14.90 29.15 25.34
CA GLN A 329 -15.24 30.42 26.03
C GLN A 329 -14.64 30.54 27.44
N PHE A 330 -14.26 29.42 28.05
CA PHE A 330 -13.74 29.38 29.43
C PHE A 330 -12.27 28.94 29.51
N TYR A 331 -11.76 28.28 28.47
CA TYR A 331 -10.43 27.69 28.44
C TYR A 331 -9.69 28.03 27.14
N TRP A 332 -8.39 28.30 27.27
CA TRP A 332 -7.42 28.13 26.19
C TRP A 332 -7.16 26.64 25.98
N VAL A 333 -7.70 26.08 24.90
CA VAL A 333 -7.51 24.67 24.53
C VAL A 333 -6.40 24.56 23.50
N THR A 334 -5.36 23.78 23.80
CA THR A 334 -4.27 23.47 22.87
C THR A 334 -4.16 21.97 22.68
N GLY A 335 -4.24 21.54 21.43
CA GLY A 335 -4.09 20.14 21.03
C GLY A 335 -4.81 19.88 19.72
N PHE A 336 -4.49 18.76 19.10
CA PHE A 336 -5.06 18.36 17.82
C PHE A 336 -5.26 16.84 17.79
N PRO A 337 -6.24 16.36 17.02
CA PRO A 337 -6.41 14.93 16.79
C PRO A 337 -5.26 14.41 15.90
N ILE A 338 -4.69 13.28 16.28
CA ILE A 338 -3.75 12.53 15.46
C ILE A 338 -4.40 11.23 15.02
N GLN A 339 -4.17 10.83 13.77
CA GLN A 339 -4.63 9.58 13.20
C GLN A 339 -3.44 8.76 12.71
N MET A 340 -3.42 7.48 13.03
CA MET A 340 -2.38 6.55 12.60
C MET A 340 -2.94 5.14 12.39
N PRO A 341 -2.30 4.29 11.56
CA PRO A 341 -2.59 2.87 11.55
C PRO A 341 -2.24 2.23 12.90
N TYR A 342 -3.01 1.23 13.33
CA TYR A 342 -2.63 0.43 14.49
C TYR A 342 -1.51 -0.55 14.12
N THR A 343 -0.36 -0.43 14.79
CA THR A 343 0.70 -1.46 14.78
C THR A 343 0.82 -2.11 16.15
N ASP A 344 1.03 -1.28 17.16
CA ASP A 344 1.23 -1.66 18.54
C ASP A 344 1.00 -0.45 19.45
N ILE A 345 0.86 -0.71 20.75
CA ILE A 345 0.57 0.35 21.74
C ILE A 345 1.77 1.30 21.91
N GLN A 346 3.01 0.82 21.76
CA GLN A 346 4.20 1.66 21.96
C GLN A 346 4.30 2.74 20.88
N SER A 347 4.03 2.39 19.62
CA SER A 347 3.99 3.35 18.52
C SER A 347 2.98 4.48 18.78
N ILE A 348 1.82 4.18 19.36
CA ILE A 348 0.82 5.20 19.75
C ILE A 348 1.35 6.08 20.90
N ILE A 349 1.98 5.47 21.91
CA ILE A 349 2.58 6.19 23.03
C ILE A 349 3.62 7.18 22.52
N ASP A 350 4.51 6.73 21.61
CA ASP A 350 5.58 7.55 21.06
C ASP A 350 5.02 8.70 20.20
N ALA A 351 4.00 8.43 19.38
CA ALA A 351 3.32 9.46 18.60
C ALA A 351 2.67 10.53 19.49
N VAL A 352 1.98 10.12 20.57
CA VAL A 352 1.38 11.05 21.53
C VAL A 352 2.45 11.83 22.30
N TYR A 353 3.57 11.19 22.67
CA TYR A 353 4.67 11.86 23.34
C TYR A 353 5.28 12.97 22.47
N GLN A 354 5.52 12.67 21.19
CA GLN A 354 6.10 13.61 20.22
C GLN A 354 5.24 14.87 19.98
N THR A 355 3.94 14.84 20.30
CA THR A 355 3.10 16.05 20.22
C THR A 355 3.53 17.15 21.20
N GLY A 356 4.25 16.81 22.28
CA GLY A 356 4.68 17.76 23.30
C GLY A 356 3.56 18.37 24.16
N ILE A 357 2.29 18.02 23.94
CA ILE A 357 1.13 18.60 24.65
C ILE A 357 1.20 18.32 26.15
N HIS A 358 1.75 17.17 26.54
CA HIS A 358 1.94 16.79 27.94
C HIS A 358 2.91 17.72 28.70
N SER A 359 3.74 18.50 28.02
CA SER A 359 4.76 19.38 28.61
C SER A 359 4.25 20.78 29.00
N ALA A 360 2.93 21.02 28.95
CA ALA A 360 2.37 22.31 29.32
C ALA A 360 2.75 22.75 30.75
N GLU A 361 3.39 23.92 30.88
CA GLU A 361 4.03 24.41 32.10
C GLU A 361 3.08 25.17 33.06
N PHE A 362 1.87 25.51 32.62
CA PHE A 362 0.95 26.30 33.44
C PHE A 362 0.42 25.48 34.65
N PRO A 363 0.51 25.98 35.89
CA PRO A 363 0.16 25.21 37.09
C PRO A 363 -1.31 24.76 37.18
N GLN A 364 -2.23 25.47 36.52
CA GLN A 364 -3.67 25.17 36.49
C GLN A 364 -4.10 24.42 35.22
N THR A 365 -3.16 23.81 34.49
CA THR A 365 -3.49 23.09 33.26
C THR A 365 -4.27 21.81 33.58
N GLU A 366 -5.45 21.70 32.99
CA GLU A 366 -6.21 20.45 32.90
C GLU A 366 -5.92 19.74 31.57
N PHE A 367 -6.19 18.45 31.50
CA PHE A 367 -6.00 17.63 30.31
C PHE A 367 -7.28 16.93 29.91
N ALA A 368 -7.49 16.73 28.61
CA ALA A 368 -8.51 15.87 28.07
C ALA A 368 -7.87 14.87 27.11
N LEU A 369 -8.28 13.60 27.20
CA LEU A 369 -7.80 12.55 26.31
C LEU A 369 -8.97 11.69 25.88
N ALA A 370 -9.16 11.58 24.57
CA ALA A 370 -10.07 10.62 23.96
C ALA A 370 -9.32 9.75 22.95
N VAL A 371 -9.74 8.48 22.87
CA VAL A 371 -9.26 7.53 21.87
C VAL A 371 -10.48 6.97 21.13
N TYR A 372 -10.39 6.89 19.81
CA TYR A 372 -11.36 6.23 18.96
C TYR A 372 -10.62 5.29 18.01
N ILE A 373 -11.20 4.13 17.76
CA ILE A 373 -10.66 3.18 16.78
C ILE A 373 -11.77 2.91 15.79
N HIS A 374 -11.53 3.24 14.52
CA HIS A 374 -12.41 2.83 13.43
C HIS A 374 -11.99 1.44 12.92
N PRO A 375 -12.88 0.43 13.00
CA PRO A 375 -12.57 -0.91 12.54
C PRO A 375 -12.91 -1.08 11.05
N TYR A 376 -11.88 -1.13 10.20
CA TYR A 376 -12.04 -1.61 8.83
C TYR A 376 -11.97 -3.14 8.78
N PRO A 377 -12.38 -3.78 7.67
CA PRO A 377 -12.27 -5.23 7.53
C PRO A 377 -10.85 -5.77 7.74
N ASN A 378 -10.76 -7.05 8.08
CA ASN A 378 -9.51 -7.80 8.27
C ASN A 378 -8.59 -7.23 9.37
N ASN A 379 -9.17 -6.68 10.44
CA ASN A 379 -8.45 -6.05 11.56
C ASN A 379 -7.53 -4.89 11.16
N ILE A 380 -7.81 -4.22 10.04
CA ILE A 380 -7.16 -2.96 9.69
C ILE A 380 -7.83 -1.86 10.53
N LEU A 381 -7.06 -1.17 11.37
CA LEU A 381 -7.61 -0.25 12.37
C LEU A 381 -7.04 1.16 12.17
N SER A 382 -7.94 2.14 12.06
CA SER A 382 -7.59 3.57 12.13
C SER A 382 -7.70 4.03 13.58
N VAL A 383 -6.57 4.37 14.20
CA VAL A 383 -6.52 4.85 15.59
C VAL A 383 -6.48 6.36 15.59
N TRP A 384 -7.47 6.96 16.22
CA TRP A 384 -7.53 8.38 16.54
C TRP A 384 -7.24 8.61 18.00
N VAL A 385 -6.33 9.55 18.27
CA VAL A 385 -6.05 10.04 19.61
C VAL A 385 -6.18 11.54 19.62
N TYR A 386 -6.93 12.08 20.58
CA TYR A 386 -6.98 13.51 20.82
C TYR A 386 -6.58 13.78 22.27
N LEU A 387 -5.33 14.23 22.45
CA LEU A 387 -4.83 14.81 23.69
C LEU A 387 -4.92 16.33 23.59
N ALA A 388 -5.52 16.97 24.60
CA ALA A 388 -5.60 18.41 24.69
C ALA A 388 -5.21 18.87 26.10
N SER A 389 -4.53 20.00 26.19
CA SER A 389 -4.35 20.76 27.43
C SER A 389 -5.30 21.95 27.46
N LEU A 390 -5.87 22.23 28.62
CA LEU A 390 -6.85 23.28 28.85
C LEU A 390 -6.32 24.19 29.96
N VAL A 391 -6.20 25.49 29.67
CA VAL A 391 -5.80 26.50 30.64
C VAL A 391 -6.96 27.47 30.82
N PRO A 392 -7.55 27.61 32.03
CA PRO A 392 -8.64 28.56 32.26
C PRO A 392 -8.25 29.99 31.84
N HIS A 393 -9.20 30.74 31.28
CA HIS A 393 -9.02 32.18 31.10
C HIS A 393 -8.90 32.86 32.48
N GLN A 394 -8.02 33.86 32.58
CA GLN A 394 -7.84 34.66 33.80
C GLN A 394 -8.91 35.73 33.95
#